data_AF-A0A9D5KAI2-F1
#
_entry.id   AF-A0A9D5KAI2-F1
#
_cell.length_a   1.000
_cell.length_b   1.000
_cell.length_c   1.000
_cell.angle_alpha   90.00
_cell.angle_beta   90.00
_cell.angle_gamma   90.00
#
_symmetry.space_group_name_H-M   'P 1'
#
loop_
_entity.id
_entity.type
_entity.pdbx_description
1 polymer ?
#
loop_
_entity_poly.entity_id
_entity_poly.type
_entity_poly.pdbx_seq_one_letter_code
_entity_poly.pdbx_strand_id
1 'polypeptide(L)'
;MSTRFNRNDVNVPDDRLFADDFITDQNGQDADLLQIAVDFGCLPCIGTGLEVTSSSEVEHKVAVSAGWCYDTNGHRITVGSSQEVILTDTAGGNNYLIISWQATTDTPRNAHRTGTEYQTRKHDSFQISVQGTAPASGEICLANCKQTGTGIITIELTERIVRDYAK
;
A
#
# COMPACT_ATOMS: atom_id res chain seq x y z
N MET A 1 2.18 41.36 22.39
CA MET A 1 1.74 40.11 21.75
C MET A 1 2.86 39.63 20.84
N SER A 2 3.21 38.34 20.91
CA SER A 2 4.34 37.77 20.16
C SER A 2 4.08 37.93 18.66
N THR A 3 4.94 38.67 17.96
CA THR A 3 4.80 38.83 16.52
C THR A 3 5.05 37.53 15.79
N ARG A 4 5.75 36.54 16.39
CA ARG A 4 6.14 35.23 15.80
C ARG A 4 5.03 34.42 15.13
N PHE A 5 3.75 34.64 15.43
CA PHE A 5 2.63 33.88 14.85
C PHE A 5 1.63 34.73 14.06
N ASN A 6 1.92 36.02 13.83
CA ASN A 6 1.00 36.89 13.10
C ASN A 6 1.15 36.69 11.58
N ARG A 7 0.17 36.01 10.96
CA ARG A 7 0.10 35.69 9.52
C ARG A 7 -0.02 36.93 8.62
N ASN A 8 -0.46 38.05 9.18
CA ASN A 8 -0.74 39.29 8.47
C ASN A 8 0.40 40.31 8.54
N ASP A 9 1.55 39.95 9.12
CA ASP A 9 2.71 40.84 9.22
C ASP A 9 3.53 40.82 7.92
N VAL A 10 3.58 41.97 7.24
CA VAL A 10 4.25 42.18 5.94
C VAL A 10 5.76 42.43 6.08
N ASN A 11 6.25 42.66 7.31
CA ASN A 11 7.66 43.02 7.56
C ASN A 11 8.53 41.82 7.97
N VAL A 12 7.98 40.60 7.94
CA VAL A 12 8.73 39.38 8.26
C VAL A 12 9.37 38.85 6.98
N PRO A 13 10.72 38.71 6.93
CA PRO A 13 11.43 38.34 5.70
C PRO A 13 11.14 36.91 5.22
N ASP A 14 10.74 36.01 6.13
CA ASP A 14 10.52 34.58 5.85
C ASP A 14 9.14 34.09 6.33
N ASP A 15 8.56 33.11 5.63
CA ASP A 15 7.39 32.38 6.13
C ASP A 15 7.78 31.56 7.38
N ARG A 16 7.12 31.81 8.51
CA ARG A 16 7.51 31.20 9.81
C ARG A 16 7.06 29.74 9.91
N LEU A 17 8.00 28.92 10.40
CA LEU A 17 8.04 27.44 10.35
C LEU A 17 8.11 26.94 8.90
N PHE A 18 9.31 26.63 8.45
CA PHE A 18 9.52 26.15 7.09
C PHE A 18 8.89 24.77 6.93
N ALA A 19 8.17 24.59 5.82
CA ALA A 19 7.69 23.30 5.40
C ALA A 19 8.85 22.31 5.31
N ASP A 20 10.07 22.75 4.96
CA ASP A 20 11.24 21.87 4.83
C ASP A 20 11.71 21.28 6.17
N ASP A 21 11.67 22.05 7.26
CA ASP A 21 11.97 21.54 8.60
C ASP A 21 10.87 20.58 9.07
N PHE A 22 9.60 20.90 8.78
CA PHE A 22 8.47 20.03 9.12
C PHE A 22 8.44 18.75 8.26
N ILE A 23 8.81 18.83 6.99
CA ILE A 23 8.92 17.70 6.07
C ILE A 23 10.12 16.84 6.45
N THR A 24 11.25 17.43 6.85
CA THR A 24 12.42 16.67 7.32
C THR A 24 12.09 15.92 8.60
N ASP A 25 11.39 16.56 9.54
CA ASP A 25 10.98 15.94 10.80
C ASP A 25 9.88 14.89 10.58
N GLN A 26 8.92 15.14 9.68
CA GLN A 26 7.88 14.17 9.28
C GLN A 26 8.49 12.98 8.53
N ASN A 27 9.43 13.20 7.62
CA ASN A 27 10.15 12.13 6.91
C ASN A 27 11.05 11.33 7.87
N GLY A 28 11.65 12.00 8.88
CA GLY A 28 12.41 11.35 9.94
C GLY A 28 11.53 10.47 10.82
N GLN A 29 10.35 10.96 11.24
CA GLN A 29 9.38 10.18 12.00
C GLN A 29 8.80 9.02 11.18
N ASP A 30 8.50 9.22 9.90
CA ASP A 30 8.06 8.16 9.00
C ASP A 30 9.16 7.11 8.82
N ALA A 31 10.42 7.51 8.68
CA ALA A 31 11.57 6.61 8.59
C ALA A 31 11.82 5.85 9.90
N ASP A 32 11.68 6.51 11.05
CA ASP A 32 11.82 5.88 12.36
C ASP A 32 10.69 4.86 12.61
N LEU A 33 9.45 5.18 12.23
CA LEU A 33 8.32 4.26 12.30
C LEU A 33 8.49 3.07 11.33
N LEU A 34 9.05 3.33 10.15
CA LEU A 34 9.38 2.30 9.17
C LEU A 34 10.47 1.37 9.71
N GLN A 35 11.53 1.95 10.27
CA GLN A 35 12.64 1.22 10.87
C GLN A 35 12.17 0.38 12.06
N ILE A 36 11.26 0.90 12.89
CA ILE A 36 10.62 0.12 13.96
C ILE A 36 9.86 -1.08 13.38
N ALA A 37 9.08 -0.92 12.30
CA ALA A 37 8.38 -2.03 11.67
C ALA A 37 9.34 -3.10 11.11
N VAL A 38 10.48 -2.68 10.56
CA VAL A 38 11.58 -3.56 10.10
C VAL A 38 12.23 -4.28 11.28
N ASP A 39 12.58 -3.55 12.35
CA ASP A 39 13.30 -4.06 13.52
C ASP A 39 12.49 -5.10 14.30
N PHE A 40 11.16 -4.96 14.33
CA PHE A 40 10.27 -5.97 14.91
C PHE A 40 10.11 -7.22 14.04
N GLY A 41 10.73 -7.27 12.84
CA GLY A 41 10.66 -8.43 11.95
C GLY A 41 9.26 -8.69 11.39
N CYS A 42 8.40 -7.66 11.40
CA CYS A 42 7.00 -7.74 11.02
C CYS A 42 6.79 -7.65 9.49
N LEU A 43 7.85 -7.73 8.69
CA LEU A 43 7.82 -7.38 7.26
C LEU A 43 8.48 -8.45 6.37
N PRO A 44 7.99 -8.64 5.14
CA PRO A 44 6.61 -8.39 4.72
C PRO A 44 5.66 -9.31 5.50
N CYS A 45 4.47 -8.84 5.86
CA CYS A 45 3.47 -9.69 6.49
C CYS A 45 2.03 -9.30 6.14
N ILE A 46 1.16 -10.30 6.16
CA ILE A 46 -0.29 -10.07 6.19
C ILE A 46 -0.66 -9.84 7.66
N GLY A 47 -1.32 -8.71 7.92
CA GLY A 47 -1.89 -8.41 9.21
C GLY A 47 -3.21 -9.16 9.41
N THR A 48 -4.24 -8.44 9.86
CA THR A 48 -5.58 -9.01 10.03
C THR A 48 -6.52 -8.65 8.90
N GLY A 49 -7.46 -9.56 8.61
CA GLY A 49 -8.64 -9.29 7.78
C GLY A 49 -8.44 -9.36 6.27
N LEU A 50 -7.23 -9.62 5.75
CA LEU A 50 -7.04 -9.88 4.32
C LEU A 50 -7.27 -11.37 4.02
N GLU A 51 -8.49 -11.70 3.64
CA GLU A 51 -8.94 -13.03 3.25
C GLU A 51 -9.40 -13.00 1.80
N VAL A 52 -9.17 -14.10 1.09
CA VAL A 52 -9.61 -14.26 -0.31
C VAL A 52 -10.72 -15.30 -0.34
N THR A 53 -11.87 -14.92 -0.88
CA THR A 53 -13.05 -15.78 -0.99
C THR A 53 -13.59 -15.77 -2.42
N SER A 54 -14.23 -16.86 -2.86
CA SER A 54 -14.93 -16.89 -4.15
C SER A 54 -16.09 -15.89 -4.11
N SER A 55 -16.18 -15.01 -5.10
CA SER A 55 -17.30 -14.05 -5.25
C SER A 55 -18.27 -14.51 -6.33
N SER A 56 -17.76 -14.88 -7.50
CA SER A 56 -18.57 -15.39 -8.61
C SER A 56 -17.76 -16.34 -9.48
N GLU A 57 -18.18 -17.61 -9.53
CA GLU A 57 -17.53 -18.63 -10.35
C GLU A 57 -17.80 -18.41 -11.85
N VAL A 58 -19.01 -17.99 -12.21
CA VAL A 58 -19.38 -17.76 -13.61
C VAL A 58 -18.61 -16.59 -14.22
N GLU A 59 -18.31 -15.57 -13.40
CA GLU A 59 -17.58 -14.38 -13.83
C GLU A 59 -16.08 -14.44 -13.52
N HIS A 60 -15.60 -15.57 -12.98
CA HIS A 60 -14.21 -15.77 -12.57
C HIS A 60 -13.72 -14.71 -11.58
N LYS A 61 -14.54 -14.37 -10.59
CA LYS A 61 -14.26 -13.33 -9.60
C LYS A 61 -14.00 -13.89 -8.22
N VAL A 62 -13.00 -13.31 -7.56
CA VAL A 62 -12.75 -13.49 -6.13
C VAL A 62 -12.86 -12.14 -5.43
N ALA A 63 -13.22 -12.17 -4.16
CA ALA A 63 -13.25 -11.02 -3.29
C ALA A 63 -12.06 -11.07 -2.32
N VAL A 64 -11.39 -9.93 -2.17
CA VAL A 64 -10.39 -9.68 -1.12
C VAL A 64 -11.05 -8.82 -0.06
N SER A 65 -11.18 -9.33 1.17
CA SER A 65 -11.84 -8.61 2.26
C SER A 65 -11.05 -7.39 2.75
N ALA A 66 -11.72 -6.55 3.54
CA ALA A 66 -11.08 -5.40 4.18
C ALA A 66 -10.10 -5.83 5.27
N GLY A 67 -8.92 -5.20 5.31
CA GLY A 67 -7.85 -5.59 6.22
C GLY A 67 -6.60 -4.75 6.03
N TRP A 68 -5.47 -5.23 6.55
CA TRP A 68 -4.18 -4.58 6.34
C TRP A 68 -3.02 -5.56 6.23
N CYS A 69 -1.95 -5.13 5.58
CA CYS A 69 -0.67 -5.81 5.48
C CYS A 69 0.48 -4.78 5.46
N TYR A 70 1.70 -5.29 5.48
CA TYR A 70 2.90 -4.50 5.24
C TYR A 70 3.76 -5.11 4.14
N ASP A 71 4.32 -4.26 3.28
CA ASP A 71 5.27 -4.66 2.23
C ASP A 71 6.68 -4.91 2.78
N THR A 72 7.61 -5.32 1.92
CA THR A 72 9.02 -5.55 2.29
C THR A 72 9.73 -4.31 2.75
N ASN A 73 9.26 -3.14 2.34
CA ASN A 73 9.87 -1.86 2.67
C ASN A 73 9.30 -1.29 3.98
N GLY A 74 8.22 -1.88 4.50
CA GLY A 74 7.55 -1.46 5.73
C GLY A 74 6.36 -0.53 5.54
N HIS A 75 5.95 -0.29 4.28
CA HIS A 75 4.78 0.51 4.01
C HIS A 75 3.51 -0.26 4.41
N ARG A 76 2.67 0.38 5.22
CA ARG A 76 1.37 -0.18 5.58
C ARG A 76 0.41 -0.05 4.39
N ILE A 77 -0.22 -1.15 4.02
CA ILE A 77 -1.31 -1.18 3.06
C ILE A 77 -2.61 -1.42 3.83
N THR A 78 -3.58 -0.53 3.68
CA THR A 78 -4.90 -0.66 4.32
C THR A 78 -5.98 -0.76 3.26
N VAL A 79 -6.66 -1.91 3.23
CA VAL A 79 -7.81 -2.15 2.35
C VAL A 79 -9.08 -1.81 3.14
N GLY A 80 -9.67 -0.66 2.86
CA GLY A 80 -10.80 -0.12 3.64
C GLY A 80 -12.14 -0.83 3.41
N SER A 81 -12.31 -1.49 2.26
CA SER A 81 -13.51 -2.23 1.90
C SER A 81 -13.16 -3.40 0.99
N SER A 82 -14.03 -4.40 0.92
CA SER A 82 -13.85 -5.56 0.03
C SER A 82 -13.59 -5.12 -1.41
N GLN A 83 -12.60 -5.75 -2.06
CA GLN A 83 -12.23 -5.51 -3.45
C GLN A 83 -12.55 -6.74 -4.29
N GLU A 84 -13.20 -6.57 -5.43
CA GLU A 84 -13.38 -7.66 -6.39
C GLU A 84 -12.21 -7.71 -7.38
N VAL A 85 -11.75 -8.92 -7.65
CA VAL A 85 -10.63 -9.19 -8.55
C VAL A 85 -11.04 -10.28 -9.53
N ILE A 86 -10.80 -10.05 -10.82
CA ILE A 86 -11.10 -10.99 -11.90
C ILE A 86 -9.86 -11.85 -12.16
N LEU A 87 -10.02 -13.17 -12.17
CA LEU A 87 -8.98 -14.13 -12.53
C LEU A 87 -8.69 -14.04 -14.03
N THR A 88 -7.41 -14.05 -14.40
CA THR A 88 -6.97 -13.87 -15.78
C THR A 88 -6.80 -15.19 -16.52
N ASP A 89 -6.36 -16.24 -15.82
CA ASP A 89 -6.28 -17.60 -16.36
C ASP A 89 -7.50 -18.43 -15.91
N THR A 90 -8.37 -18.75 -16.86
CA THR A 90 -9.59 -19.53 -16.67
C THR A 90 -9.50 -20.94 -17.25
N ALA A 91 -8.32 -21.32 -17.75
CA ALA A 91 -8.04 -22.62 -18.35
C ALA A 91 -7.50 -23.64 -17.33
N GLY A 92 -7.57 -23.32 -16.03
CA GLY A 92 -7.04 -24.14 -14.95
C GLY A 92 -5.60 -23.82 -14.55
N GLY A 93 -5.01 -22.74 -15.06
CA GLY A 93 -3.71 -22.26 -14.61
C GLY A 93 -3.76 -21.54 -13.26
N ASN A 94 -2.59 -21.06 -12.82
CA ASN A 94 -2.46 -20.34 -11.56
C ASN A 94 -2.88 -18.87 -11.72
N ASN A 95 -3.48 -18.31 -10.68
CA ASN A 95 -3.76 -16.88 -10.57
C ASN A 95 -3.29 -16.41 -9.19
N TYR A 96 -2.07 -15.89 -9.12
CA TYR A 96 -1.52 -15.32 -7.90
C TYR A 96 -2.06 -13.92 -7.70
N LEU A 97 -2.75 -13.70 -6.57
CA LEU A 97 -3.24 -12.38 -6.17
C LEU A 97 -2.17 -11.69 -5.34
N ILE A 98 -1.59 -10.62 -5.90
CA ILE A 98 -0.50 -9.88 -5.28
C ILE A 98 -0.97 -8.48 -4.92
N ILE A 99 -0.78 -8.09 -3.67
CA ILE A 99 -1.07 -6.73 -3.20
C ILE A 99 0.24 -5.94 -3.07
N SER A 100 0.25 -4.73 -3.63
CA SER A 100 1.40 -3.83 -3.63
C SER A 100 1.02 -2.44 -3.17
N TRP A 101 1.93 -1.79 -2.44
CA TRP A 101 1.80 -0.39 -2.06
C TRP A 101 2.04 0.50 -3.27
N GLN A 102 1.31 1.61 -3.37
CA GLN A 102 1.49 2.61 -4.41
C GLN A 102 1.69 4.00 -3.83
N ALA A 103 2.80 4.63 -4.21
CA ALA A 103 3.03 6.05 -4.00
C ALA A 103 1.98 6.85 -4.79
N THR A 104 1.01 7.45 -4.10
CA THR A 104 0.06 8.37 -4.73
C THR A 104 0.19 9.74 -4.10
N THR A 105 0.31 10.76 -4.95
CA THR A 105 0.31 12.17 -4.56
C THR A 105 -1.06 12.77 -4.91
N ASP A 106 -1.52 13.71 -4.09
CA ASP A 106 -2.66 14.58 -4.41
C ASP A 106 -2.21 15.74 -5.32
N THR A 107 -3.18 16.54 -5.78
CA THR A 107 -2.90 17.75 -6.57
C THR A 107 -1.85 18.60 -5.87
N PRO A 108 -0.74 18.95 -6.55
CA PRO A 108 0.30 19.76 -5.97
C PRO A 108 -0.24 21.09 -5.46
N ARG A 109 0.30 21.58 -4.35
CA ARG A 109 -0.12 22.85 -3.75
C ARG A 109 1.00 23.85 -3.75
N ASN A 110 0.69 25.08 -4.13
CA ASN A 110 1.66 26.17 -4.10
C ASN A 110 1.77 26.74 -2.69
N ALA A 111 3.01 26.96 -2.23
CA ALA A 111 3.24 27.77 -1.04
C ALA A 111 2.70 29.18 -1.24
N HIS A 112 2.01 29.68 -0.22
CA HIS A 112 1.25 30.92 -0.26
C HIS A 112 2.10 32.16 -0.64
N ARG A 113 3.38 32.23 -0.25
CA ARG A 113 4.24 33.39 -0.58
C ARG A 113 5.29 33.11 -1.66
N THR A 114 5.94 31.95 -1.68
CA THR A 114 7.02 31.66 -2.64
C THR A 114 6.51 31.15 -3.99
N GLY A 115 5.27 30.64 -4.05
CA GLY A 115 4.74 29.98 -5.24
C GLY A 115 5.36 28.61 -5.53
N THR A 116 6.26 28.12 -4.67
CA THR A 116 6.89 26.79 -4.82
C THR A 116 5.81 25.72 -4.75
N GLU A 117 5.81 24.82 -5.74
CA GLU A 117 4.86 23.72 -5.83
C GLU A 117 5.34 22.54 -4.96
N TYR A 118 4.50 22.10 -4.03
CA TYR A 118 4.76 20.93 -3.18
C TYR A 118 3.81 19.80 -3.56
N GLN A 119 4.38 18.62 -3.76
CA GLN A 119 3.61 17.39 -3.88
C GLN A 119 3.02 17.06 -2.50
N THR A 120 1.69 17.12 -2.36
CA THR A 120 1.03 16.68 -1.13
C THR A 120 0.85 15.17 -1.19
N ARG A 121 1.36 14.44 -0.19
CA ARG A 121 1.15 12.99 -0.10
C ARG A 121 -0.34 12.69 0.10
N LYS A 122 -0.91 11.82 -0.74
CA LYS A 122 -2.26 11.27 -0.54
C LYS A 122 -2.18 10.12 0.49
N HIS A 123 -3.32 9.70 1.05
CA HIS A 123 -3.40 8.43 1.78
C HIS A 123 -2.69 7.30 1.00
N ASP A 124 -2.01 6.40 1.72
CA ASP A 124 -1.36 5.22 1.14
C ASP A 124 -2.35 4.50 0.23
N SER A 125 -2.01 4.41 -1.06
CA SER A 125 -2.80 3.70 -2.06
C SER A 125 -2.23 2.30 -2.23
N PHE A 126 -3.01 1.43 -2.86
CA PHE A 126 -2.60 0.06 -3.14
C PHE A 126 -3.15 -0.42 -4.47
N GLN A 127 -2.53 -1.47 -4.99
CA GLN A 127 -3.02 -2.20 -6.13
C GLN A 127 -3.07 -3.69 -5.80
N ILE A 128 -4.13 -4.36 -6.26
CA ILE A 128 -4.19 -5.81 -6.31
C ILE A 128 -4.02 -6.21 -7.76
N SER A 129 -3.02 -7.04 -8.04
CA SER A 129 -2.72 -7.58 -9.37
C SER A 129 -2.91 -9.08 -9.40
N VAL A 130 -3.25 -9.61 -10.58
CA VAL A 130 -3.36 -11.05 -10.83
C VAL A 130 -2.27 -11.46 -11.78
N GLN A 131 -1.43 -12.40 -11.37
CA GLN A 131 -0.30 -12.89 -12.15
C GLN A 131 -0.41 -14.39 -12.39
N GLY A 132 -0.05 -14.87 -13.59
CA GLY A 132 -0.01 -16.30 -13.91
C GLY A 132 1.26 -17.01 -13.44
N THR A 133 2.29 -16.24 -13.13
CA THR A 133 3.59 -16.71 -12.63
C THR A 133 3.68 -16.54 -11.13
N ALA A 134 4.47 -17.38 -10.47
CA ALA A 134 4.71 -17.28 -9.05
C ALA A 134 5.23 -15.88 -8.66
N PRO A 135 4.81 -15.34 -7.50
CA PRO A 135 5.25 -14.03 -7.02
C PRO A 135 6.77 -13.99 -6.86
N ALA A 136 7.34 -12.83 -7.14
CA ALA A 136 8.74 -12.55 -6.87
C ALA A 136 9.00 -12.50 -5.35
N SER A 137 10.25 -12.72 -4.97
CA SER A 137 10.69 -12.55 -3.59
C SER A 137 10.35 -11.16 -3.09
N GLY A 138 9.68 -11.10 -1.94
CA GLY A 138 9.25 -9.83 -1.34
C GLY A 138 7.87 -9.33 -1.75
N GLU A 139 7.18 -9.98 -2.68
CA GLU A 139 5.78 -9.66 -2.96
C GLU A 139 4.84 -10.25 -1.90
N ILE A 140 3.78 -9.51 -1.58
CA ILE A 140 2.72 -9.99 -0.68
C ILE A 140 1.71 -10.77 -1.52
N CYS A 141 1.83 -12.09 -1.51
CA CYS A 141 0.87 -12.99 -2.17
C CYS A 141 -0.28 -13.31 -1.22
N LEU A 142 -1.49 -12.92 -1.58
CA LEU A 142 -2.69 -13.17 -0.77
C LEU A 142 -3.19 -14.60 -0.92
N ALA A 143 -3.23 -15.10 -2.15
CA ALA A 143 -3.65 -16.45 -2.50
C ALA A 143 -3.22 -16.81 -3.93
N ASN A 144 -3.15 -18.11 -4.20
CA ASN A 144 -3.17 -18.65 -5.55
C ASN A 144 -4.56 -19.21 -5.83
N CYS A 145 -5.24 -18.67 -6.84
CA CYS A 145 -6.56 -19.13 -7.26
C CYS A 145 -6.45 -19.97 -8.53
N LYS A 146 -7.16 -21.09 -8.57
CA LYS A 146 -7.28 -21.95 -9.75
C LYS A 146 -8.74 -22.12 -10.12
N GLN A 147 -9.05 -21.95 -11.39
CA GLN A 147 -10.38 -22.18 -11.90
C GLN A 147 -10.32 -22.73 -13.31
N THR A 148 -11.16 -23.75 -13.59
CA THR A 148 -11.30 -24.34 -14.93
C THR A 148 -12.71 -24.10 -15.43
N GLY A 149 -12.87 -23.22 -16.42
CA GLY A 149 -14.18 -22.85 -16.97
C GLY A 149 -15.13 -22.31 -15.89
N THR A 150 -16.44 -22.58 -15.99
CA THR A 150 -17.44 -22.10 -15.00
C THR A 150 -17.51 -22.96 -13.72
N GLY A 151 -16.46 -23.71 -13.42
CA GLY A 151 -16.39 -24.58 -12.24
C GLY A 151 -15.96 -23.85 -10.96
N ILE A 152 -15.88 -24.61 -9.87
CA ILE A 152 -15.50 -24.13 -8.54
C ILE A 152 -14.15 -23.41 -8.56
N ILE A 153 -14.09 -22.22 -7.98
CA ILE A 153 -12.82 -21.52 -7.74
C ILE A 153 -12.12 -22.17 -6.54
N THR A 154 -10.97 -22.79 -6.80
CA THR A 154 -10.11 -23.32 -5.74
C THR A 154 -9.16 -22.23 -5.28
N ILE A 155 -9.16 -21.94 -3.99
CA ILE A 155 -8.30 -20.92 -3.37
C ILE A 155 -7.26 -21.65 -2.53
N GLU A 156 -6.03 -21.62 -2.99
CA GLU A 156 -4.87 -22.13 -2.27
C GLU A 156 -4.22 -20.96 -1.55
N LEU A 157 -4.25 -21.00 -0.21
CA LEU A 157 -3.40 -20.13 0.60
C LEU A 157 -1.95 -20.64 0.43
N THR A 158 -1.30 -20.19 -0.63
CA THR A 158 0.16 -20.27 -0.75
C THR A 158 0.80 -19.53 0.43
N GLU A 159 2.05 -19.84 0.75
CA GLU A 159 2.79 -19.10 1.77
C GLU A 159 2.56 -17.60 1.51
N ARG A 160 1.80 -16.97 2.40
CA ARG A 160 1.28 -15.59 2.24
C ARG A 160 2.41 -14.55 2.10
N ILE A 161 3.64 -15.02 2.25
CA ILE A 161 4.90 -14.36 2.09
C ILE A 161 5.87 -15.39 1.47
N VAL A 162 6.44 -15.11 0.31
CA VAL A 162 7.62 -15.84 -0.17
C VAL A 162 8.83 -15.23 0.53
N ARG A 163 9.29 -15.85 1.63
CA ARG A 163 10.51 -15.42 2.33
C ARG A 163 11.71 -16.11 1.70
N ASP A 164 12.57 -15.35 1.01
CA ASP A 164 13.95 -15.78 0.82
C ASP A 164 14.68 -15.68 2.16
N TYR A 165 14.66 -16.76 2.94
CA TYR A 165 15.65 -16.91 3.99
C TYR A 165 16.99 -17.20 3.32
N ALA A 166 17.80 -16.16 3.11
CA ALA A 166 19.23 -16.34 2.90
C ALA A 166 19.79 -17.06 4.14
N LYS A 167 20.36 -18.25 3.91
CA LYS A 167 21.13 -19.00 4.91
C LYS A 167 22.44 -18.28 5.23
#